data_AF-A0A356E8W0-F1
#
_entry.id   AF-A0A356E8W0-F1
#
_cell.length_a   1.000
_cell.length_b   1.000
_cell.length_c   1.000
_cell.angle_alpha   90.00
_cell.angle_beta   90.00
_cell.angle_gamma   90.00
#
_symmetry.space_group_name_H-M   'P 1'
#
loop_
_entity.id
_entity.type
_entity.pdbx_description
1 polymer ?
#
loop_
_entity_poly.entity_id
_entity_poly.type
_entity_poly.pdbx_seq_one_letter_code
_entity_poly.pdbx_strand_id
1 'polypeptide(L)'
;MTMIGTPLTAKATKVMLLGSGELGKEVAIELQRLGVEVIAVDRYENAPAQQVAHRAYTISMLDGHALKALVEKERPDYIVPEVEAIATDTLAELEQNGFNVIPTAKATQLTMNREGIRRLAAEELGLPTSRYQFVDNFADFQCAVEKIGVPCIVKPIMSSSGHGQSVIKSADDVQKAWDYAQQGGRAGAG
;
A
#
# COMPACT_ATOMS: atom_id res chain seq x y z
N MET A 1 9.72 24.39 -17.14
CA MET A 1 9.54 24.95 -15.78
C MET A 1 8.22 24.39 -15.27
N THR A 2 8.20 23.76 -14.09
CA THR A 2 6.95 23.21 -13.53
C THR A 2 6.06 24.35 -13.06
N MET A 3 4.78 24.33 -13.44
CA MET A 3 3.79 25.33 -13.04
C MET A 3 3.05 24.83 -11.79
N ILE A 4 3.06 25.63 -10.71
CA ILE A 4 2.30 25.37 -9.49
C ILE A 4 1.30 26.50 -9.32
N GLY A 5 0.01 26.15 -9.25
CA GLY A 5 -1.05 27.13 -9.01
C GLY A 5 -1.35 27.31 -7.53
N THR A 6 -2.01 28.42 -7.19
CA THR A 6 -2.35 28.81 -5.82
C THR A 6 -3.52 27.97 -5.27
N PRO A 7 -3.44 27.46 -4.03
CA PRO A 7 -4.47 26.58 -3.50
C PRO A 7 -5.77 27.38 -3.29
N LEU A 8 -6.91 26.69 -3.31
CA LEU A 8 -8.26 27.24 -3.18
C LEU A 8 -8.68 28.18 -4.33
N THR A 9 -7.99 28.09 -5.47
CA THR A 9 -8.32 28.82 -6.70
C THR A 9 -8.62 27.86 -7.85
N ALA A 10 -9.23 28.37 -8.92
CA ALA A 10 -9.53 27.57 -10.11
C ALA A 10 -8.29 26.97 -10.82
N LYS A 11 -7.09 27.46 -10.50
CA LYS A 11 -5.83 27.00 -11.08
C LYS A 11 -4.98 26.21 -10.09
N ALA A 12 -5.50 25.86 -8.91
CA ALA A 12 -4.76 25.16 -7.88
C ALA A 12 -4.13 23.86 -8.41
N THR A 13 -2.88 23.60 -8.02
CA THR A 13 -2.30 22.26 -8.12
C THR A 13 -2.78 21.46 -6.92
N LYS A 14 -3.40 20.30 -7.16
CA LYS A 14 -4.04 19.47 -6.15
C LYS A 14 -3.34 18.13 -5.97
N VAL A 15 -3.08 17.76 -4.73
CA VAL A 15 -2.54 16.46 -4.36
C VAL A 15 -3.49 15.77 -3.39
N MET A 16 -3.87 14.54 -3.73
CA MET A 16 -4.64 13.66 -2.86
C MET A 16 -3.71 12.64 -2.20
N LEU A 17 -3.66 12.63 -0.87
CA LEU A 17 -2.96 11.63 -0.08
C LEU A 17 -3.93 10.49 0.25
N LEU A 18 -3.54 9.24 -0.06
CA LEU A 18 -4.30 8.05 0.31
C LEU A 18 -3.56 7.31 1.43
N GLY A 19 -4.00 7.55 2.66
CA GLY A 19 -3.21 7.34 3.87
C GLY A 19 -2.74 8.68 4.41
N SER A 20 -3.15 8.99 5.63
CA SER A 20 -2.98 10.28 6.29
C SER A 20 -2.25 10.15 7.63
N GLY A 21 -1.35 9.17 7.74
CA GLY A 21 -0.48 8.98 8.90
C GLY A 21 0.58 10.07 9.06
N GLU A 22 1.57 9.83 9.92
CA GLU A 22 2.64 10.76 10.25
C GLU A 22 3.54 11.08 9.05
N LEU A 23 3.82 10.12 8.15
CA LEU A 23 4.60 10.39 6.95
C LEU A 23 3.81 11.25 5.98
N GLY A 24 2.53 10.92 5.77
CA GLY A 24 1.61 11.72 4.97
C GLY A 24 1.46 13.15 5.50
N LYS A 25 1.54 13.35 6.83
CA LYS A 25 1.50 14.67 7.45
C LYS A 25 2.69 15.53 7.05
N GLU A 26 3.91 14.99 7.08
CA GLU A 26 5.10 15.75 6.65
C GLU A 26 5.05 16.04 5.15
N VAL A 27 4.60 15.09 4.32
CA VAL A 27 4.36 15.34 2.88
C VAL A 27 3.34 16.48 2.69
N ALA A 28 2.22 16.48 3.43
CA ALA A 28 1.23 17.54 3.37
C ALA A 28 1.79 18.92 3.77
N ILE A 29 2.68 18.96 4.76
CA ILE A 29 3.35 20.20 5.21
C ILE A 29 4.27 20.74 4.11
N GLU A 30 5.09 19.90 3.48
CA GLU A 30 5.96 20.34 2.38
C GLU A 30 5.15 20.80 1.16
N LEU A 31 4.05 20.12 0.83
CA LEU A 31 3.13 20.55 -0.22
C LEU A 31 2.52 21.92 0.09
N GLN A 32 2.09 22.16 1.33
CA GLN A 32 1.58 23.46 1.76
C GLN A 32 2.63 24.57 1.69
N ARG A 33 3.89 24.29 2.04
CA ARG A 33 4.98 25.27 1.90
C ARG A 33 5.18 25.73 0.46
N LEU A 34 4.80 24.91 -0.52
CA LEU A 34 4.82 25.24 -1.95
C LEU A 34 3.50 25.85 -2.47
N GLY A 35 2.48 25.99 -1.62
CA GLY A 35 1.15 26.44 -2.04
C GLY A 35 0.36 25.39 -2.82
N VAL A 36 0.62 24.10 -2.61
CA VAL A 36 -0.18 23.03 -3.20
C VAL A 36 -1.42 22.77 -2.36
N GLU A 37 -2.54 22.54 -3.02
CA GLU A 37 -3.80 22.18 -2.38
C GLU A 37 -3.78 20.69 -2.02
N VAL A 38 -3.98 20.39 -0.74
CA VAL A 38 -3.87 19.02 -0.20
C VAL A 38 -5.23 18.50 0.21
N ILE A 39 -5.57 17.32 -0.30
CA ILE A 39 -6.73 16.51 0.08
C ILE A 39 -6.22 15.28 0.82
N ALA A 40 -6.53 15.13 2.10
CA ALA A 40 -6.08 14.00 2.91
C ALA A 40 -7.21 12.96 3.08
N VAL A 41 -6.95 11.72 2.70
CA VAL A 41 -7.91 10.61 2.79
C VAL A 41 -7.36 9.54 3.72
N ASP A 42 -8.20 9.04 4.62
CA ASP A 42 -7.86 7.90 5.49
C ASP A 42 -9.13 7.10 5.85
N ARG A 43 -8.97 6.00 6.57
CA ARG A 43 -10.06 5.16 7.08
C ARG A 43 -10.64 5.64 8.42
N TYR A 44 -10.07 6.67 9.02
CA TYR A 44 -10.53 7.24 10.29
C TYR A 44 -10.43 8.77 10.30
N GLU A 45 -11.30 9.40 11.08
CA GLU A 45 -11.37 10.85 11.26
C GLU A 45 -10.16 11.40 12.03
N ASN A 46 -9.81 12.66 11.78
CA ASN A 46 -8.72 13.42 12.42
C ASN A 46 -7.33 12.76 12.32
N ALA A 47 -7.09 11.98 11.27
CA ALA A 47 -5.78 11.41 10.98
C ALA A 47 -4.70 12.50 10.89
N PRO A 48 -3.43 12.23 11.23
CA PRO A 48 -2.37 13.23 11.32
C PRO A 48 -2.30 14.22 10.14
N ALA A 49 -2.38 13.75 8.89
CA ALA A 49 -2.34 14.62 7.70
C ALA A 49 -3.65 15.38 7.45
N GLN A 50 -4.79 14.86 7.90
CA GLN A 50 -6.08 15.55 7.80
C GLN A 50 -6.09 16.86 8.62
N GLN A 51 -5.32 16.92 9.71
CA GLN A 51 -5.24 18.10 10.57
C GLN A 51 -4.54 19.30 9.91
N VAL A 52 -3.77 19.05 8.87
CA VAL A 52 -3.06 20.10 8.13
C VAL A 52 -3.62 20.29 6.71
N ALA A 53 -4.38 19.34 6.17
CA ALA A 53 -4.89 19.41 4.80
C ALA A 53 -5.96 20.50 4.59
N HIS A 54 -6.16 20.90 3.32
CA HIS A 54 -7.21 21.85 2.95
C HIS A 54 -8.60 21.19 2.99
N ARG A 55 -8.66 19.90 2.64
CA ARG A 55 -9.86 19.05 2.74
C ARG A 55 -9.48 17.67 3.26
N ALA A 56 -10.40 17.06 4.00
CA ALA A 56 -10.24 15.74 4.58
C ALA A 56 -11.45 14.87 4.25
N TYR A 57 -11.20 13.58 3.99
CA TYR A 57 -12.23 12.58 3.75
C TYR A 57 -11.90 11.29 4.51
N THR A 58 -12.95 10.68 5.04
CA THR A 58 -12.85 9.39 5.75
C THR A 58 -13.66 8.35 5.01
N ILE A 59 -12.97 7.42 4.34
CA ILE A 59 -13.58 6.32 3.57
C ILE A 59 -12.77 5.04 3.75
N SER A 60 -13.37 3.89 3.44
CA SER A 60 -12.57 2.69 3.20
C SER A 60 -11.83 2.86 1.87
N MET A 61 -10.50 3.00 1.91
CA MET A 61 -9.69 3.10 0.69
C MET A 61 -9.56 1.76 -0.05
N LEU A 62 -10.01 0.66 0.57
CA LEU A 62 -10.18 -0.65 -0.07
C LEU A 62 -11.49 -0.74 -0.86
N ASP A 63 -12.43 0.18 -0.67
CA ASP A 63 -13.62 0.28 -1.50
C ASP A 63 -13.29 1.07 -2.77
N GLY A 64 -13.07 0.34 -3.86
CA GLY A 64 -12.75 0.93 -5.16
C GLY A 64 -13.81 1.89 -5.70
N HIS A 65 -15.09 1.65 -5.41
CA HIS A 65 -16.16 2.55 -5.85
C HIS A 65 -16.13 3.87 -5.08
N ALA A 66 -15.98 3.81 -3.76
CA ALA A 66 -15.85 5.00 -2.93
C ALA A 66 -14.59 5.82 -3.27
N LEU A 67 -13.46 5.13 -3.48
CA LEU A 67 -12.20 5.76 -3.88
C LEU A 67 -12.33 6.47 -5.23
N LYS A 68 -12.87 5.79 -6.24
CA LYS A 68 -13.07 6.35 -7.59
C LYS A 68 -13.99 7.58 -7.56
N ALA A 69 -15.13 7.48 -6.88
CA ALA A 69 -16.07 8.58 -6.74
C ALA A 69 -15.43 9.82 -6.09
N LEU A 70 -14.58 9.61 -5.07
CA LEU A 70 -13.87 10.71 -4.40
C LEU A 70 -12.82 11.35 -5.31
N VAL A 71 -12.03 10.55 -6.04
CA VAL A 71 -11.03 11.04 -6.99
C VAL A 71 -11.67 11.85 -8.11
N GLU A 72 -12.79 11.37 -8.66
CA GLU A 72 -13.54 12.06 -9.71
C GLU A 72 -14.18 13.37 -9.22
N LYS A 73 -14.62 13.41 -7.96
CA LYS A 73 -15.15 14.62 -7.33
C LYS A 73 -14.06 15.69 -7.12
N GLU A 74 -12.93 15.30 -6.53
CA GLU A 74 -11.88 16.24 -6.13
C GLU A 74 -10.98 16.67 -7.29
N ARG A 75 -10.85 15.78 -8.31
CA ARG A 75 -10.00 15.93 -9.48
C ARG A 75 -8.57 16.35 -9.11
N PRO A 76 -7.84 15.55 -8.32
CA PRO A 76 -6.45 15.85 -7.99
C PRO A 76 -5.56 15.75 -9.23
N ASP A 77 -4.51 16.56 -9.29
CA ASP A 77 -3.45 16.43 -10.30
C ASP A 77 -2.53 15.25 -9.99
N TYR A 78 -2.36 14.92 -8.71
CA TYR A 78 -1.55 13.80 -8.24
C TYR A 78 -2.27 13.01 -7.15
N ILE A 79 -2.19 11.70 -7.23
CA ILE A 79 -2.65 10.76 -6.21
C ILE A 79 -1.41 10.12 -5.59
N VAL A 80 -1.25 10.24 -4.27
CA VAL A 80 -0.07 9.78 -3.53
C VAL A 80 -0.51 8.75 -2.49
N PRO A 81 -0.42 7.45 -2.81
CA PRO A 81 -0.59 6.36 -1.87
C PRO A 81 0.50 6.34 -0.81
N GLU A 82 0.12 6.31 0.46
CA GLU A 82 1.03 6.27 1.62
C GLU A 82 1.02 4.91 2.33
N VAL A 83 -0.03 4.11 2.14
CA VAL A 83 -0.20 2.79 2.77
C VAL A 83 -0.50 1.69 1.74
N GLU A 84 -0.36 0.43 2.13
CA GLU A 84 -0.61 -0.73 1.25
C GLU A 84 -2.08 -1.17 1.19
N ALA A 85 -2.94 -0.65 2.07
CA ALA A 85 -4.34 -1.06 2.17
C ALA A 85 -5.26 -0.16 1.31
N ILE A 86 -5.07 -0.20 0.00
CA ILE A 86 -5.80 0.61 -1.00
C ILE A 86 -6.26 -0.29 -2.14
N ALA A 87 -7.41 0.02 -2.76
CA ALA A 87 -7.89 -0.64 -3.97
C ALA A 87 -6.98 -0.32 -5.17
N THR A 88 -5.89 -1.06 -5.32
CA THR A 88 -4.85 -0.79 -6.33
C THR A 88 -5.33 -0.98 -7.77
N ASP A 89 -6.27 -1.89 -8.02
CA ASP A 89 -6.88 -2.05 -9.34
C ASP A 89 -7.66 -0.79 -9.74
N THR A 90 -8.32 -0.14 -8.77
CA THR A 90 -8.95 1.16 -8.98
C THR A 90 -7.92 2.25 -9.28
N LEU A 91 -6.75 2.23 -8.63
CA LEU A 91 -5.66 3.15 -8.99
C LEU A 91 -5.18 2.94 -10.42
N ALA A 92 -5.08 1.69 -10.87
CA ALA A 92 -4.68 1.38 -12.25
C ALA A 92 -5.74 1.86 -13.27
N GLU A 93 -7.03 1.67 -12.97
CA GLU A 93 -8.12 2.24 -13.79
C GLU A 93 -8.05 3.77 -13.84
N LEU A 94 -7.83 4.43 -12.70
CA LEU A 94 -7.73 5.89 -12.64
C LEU A 94 -6.53 6.41 -13.43
N GLU A 95 -5.38 5.74 -13.33
CA GLU A 95 -4.17 6.06 -14.09
C GLU A 95 -4.41 5.95 -15.60
N GLN A 96 -5.07 4.87 -16.05
CA GLN A 96 -5.47 4.70 -17.45
C GLN A 96 -6.44 5.80 -17.93
N ASN A 97 -7.26 6.33 -17.03
CA ASN A 97 -8.19 7.45 -17.30
C ASN A 97 -7.54 8.83 -17.16
N GLY A 98 -6.21 8.92 -17.07
CA GLY A 98 -5.45 10.17 -17.13
C GLY A 98 -5.19 10.84 -15.78
N PHE A 99 -5.50 10.19 -14.66
CA PHE A 99 -5.00 10.64 -13.36
C PHE A 99 -3.54 10.25 -13.17
N ASN A 100 -2.78 11.02 -12.40
CA ASN A 100 -1.38 10.72 -12.13
C ASN A 100 -1.22 10.05 -10.77
N VAL A 101 -0.96 8.74 -10.76
CA VAL A 101 -0.68 7.99 -9.52
C VAL A 101 0.82 7.98 -9.28
N ILE A 102 1.24 8.33 -8.06
CA ILE A 102 2.66 8.41 -7.71
C ILE A 102 3.14 7.10 -7.04
N PRO A 103 4.29 6.54 -7.45
CA PRO A 103 5.05 6.89 -8.66
C PRO A 103 4.42 6.36 -9.96
N THR A 104 3.69 5.24 -9.87
CA THR A 104 2.74 4.70 -10.87
C THR A 104 1.78 3.74 -10.17
N ALA A 105 0.61 3.46 -10.74
CA ALA A 105 -0.30 2.44 -10.21
C ALA A 105 0.32 1.03 -10.28
N LYS A 106 1.11 0.73 -11.31
CA LYS A 106 1.83 -0.56 -11.40
C LYS A 106 2.81 -0.75 -10.23
N ALA A 107 3.53 0.30 -9.85
CA ALA A 107 4.46 0.24 -8.72
C ALA A 107 3.73 -0.08 -7.41
N THR A 108 2.54 0.50 -7.19
CA THR A 108 1.75 0.21 -5.99
C THR A 108 1.22 -1.22 -6.00
N GLN A 109 0.65 -1.69 -7.12
CA GLN A 109 0.20 -3.08 -7.26
C GLN A 109 1.30 -4.09 -6.94
N LEU A 110 2.50 -3.90 -7.51
CA LEU A 110 3.61 -4.84 -7.31
C LEU A 110 4.15 -4.83 -5.88
N THR A 111 4.23 -3.66 -5.23
CA THR A 111 4.87 -3.54 -3.91
C THR A 111 3.95 -3.82 -2.74
N MET A 112 2.64 -3.76 -2.93
CA MET A 112 1.67 -4.17 -1.91
C MET A 112 1.58 -5.69 -1.78
N ASN A 113 1.82 -6.42 -2.88
CA ASN A 113 1.82 -7.89 -2.93
C ASN A 113 3.27 -8.43 -2.89
N ARG A 114 3.63 -9.18 -1.83
CA ARG A 114 4.98 -9.74 -1.70
C ARG A 114 5.39 -10.67 -2.84
N GLU A 115 4.45 -11.39 -3.44
CA GLU A 115 4.72 -12.23 -4.60
C GLU A 115 5.09 -11.40 -5.82
N GLY A 116 4.31 -10.36 -6.12
CA GLY A 116 4.57 -9.45 -7.24
C GLY A 116 5.99 -8.89 -7.20
N ILE A 117 6.35 -8.18 -6.13
CA ILE A 117 7.68 -7.57 -6.01
C ILE A 117 8.81 -8.61 -5.90
N ARG A 118 8.57 -9.77 -5.28
CA ARG A 118 9.59 -10.83 -5.17
C ARG A 118 9.91 -11.43 -6.53
N ARG A 119 8.90 -11.79 -7.32
CA ARG A 119 9.10 -12.37 -8.65
C ARG A 119 9.76 -11.36 -9.58
N LEU A 120 9.31 -10.10 -9.57
CA LEU A 120 9.97 -9.03 -10.32
C LEU A 120 11.46 -8.95 -9.97
N ALA A 121 11.80 -8.87 -8.68
CA ALA A 121 13.19 -8.72 -8.26
C ALA A 121 14.05 -9.95 -8.60
N ALA A 122 13.60 -11.15 -8.25
CA ALA A 122 14.40 -12.37 -8.32
C ALA A 122 14.39 -13.01 -9.72
N GLU A 123 13.24 -13.04 -10.38
CA GLU A 123 13.02 -13.81 -11.61
C GLU A 123 13.20 -12.93 -12.85
N GLU A 124 12.59 -11.74 -12.87
CA GLU A 124 12.66 -10.85 -14.04
C GLU A 124 13.94 -10.01 -14.06
N LEU A 125 14.33 -9.43 -12.91
CA LEU A 125 15.51 -8.56 -12.81
C LEU A 125 16.79 -9.31 -12.43
N GLY A 126 16.70 -10.58 -12.02
CA GLY A 126 17.84 -11.40 -11.63
C GLY A 126 18.62 -10.87 -10.42
N LEU A 127 17.97 -10.11 -9.54
CA LEU A 127 18.61 -9.57 -8.34
C LEU A 127 18.76 -10.64 -7.26
N PRO A 128 19.86 -10.60 -6.47
CA PRO A 128 20.03 -11.54 -5.38
C PRO A 128 18.97 -11.30 -4.29
N THR A 129 18.18 -12.33 -3.98
CA THR A 129 17.22 -12.34 -2.87
C THR A 129 17.42 -13.55 -1.97
N SER A 130 16.77 -13.57 -0.80
CA SER A 130 16.66 -14.80 -0.01
C SER A 130 15.92 -15.89 -0.82
N ARG A 131 16.22 -17.16 -0.55
CA ARG A 131 15.38 -18.29 -1.03
C ARG A 131 13.93 -18.10 -0.56
N TYR A 132 12.96 -18.49 -1.38
CA TYR A 132 11.55 -18.34 -1.07
C TYR A 132 10.68 -19.39 -1.75
N GLN A 133 9.48 -19.54 -1.23
CA GLN A 133 8.42 -20.32 -1.83
C GLN A 133 7.08 -19.70 -1.41
N PHE A 134 6.14 -19.57 -2.35
CA PHE A 134 4.75 -19.19 -2.09
C PHE A 134 3.91 -20.46 -1.94
N VAL A 135 2.91 -20.40 -1.06
CA VAL A 135 2.08 -21.55 -0.66
C VAL A 135 0.69 -21.06 -0.30
N ASP A 136 -0.33 -21.81 -0.72
CA ASP A 136 -1.75 -21.43 -0.54
C ASP A 136 -2.47 -22.33 0.46
N ASN A 137 -1.81 -23.37 0.96
CA ASN A 137 -2.38 -24.30 1.91
C ASN A 137 -1.31 -24.83 2.88
N PHE A 138 -1.79 -25.40 3.99
CA PHE A 138 -0.92 -25.85 5.07
C PHE A 138 0.04 -26.99 4.64
N ALA A 139 -0.42 -27.92 3.79
CA ALA A 139 0.42 -29.03 3.35
C ALA A 139 1.61 -28.52 2.51
N ASP A 140 1.35 -27.63 1.56
CA ASP A 140 2.41 -27.00 0.76
C ASP A 140 3.34 -26.13 1.61
N PHE A 141 2.79 -25.46 2.63
CA PHE A 141 3.57 -24.71 3.61
C PHE A 141 4.54 -25.58 4.40
N GLN A 142 4.10 -26.75 4.90
CA GLN A 142 4.99 -27.70 5.57
C GLN A 142 6.12 -28.15 4.65
N CYS A 143 5.80 -28.54 3.41
CA CYS A 143 6.80 -28.92 2.42
C CYS A 143 7.76 -27.76 2.08
N ALA A 144 7.27 -26.52 2.03
CA ALA A 144 8.10 -25.34 1.80
C ALA A 144 9.08 -25.09 2.94
N VAL A 145 8.65 -25.24 4.20
CA VAL A 145 9.52 -25.11 5.38
C VAL A 145 10.65 -26.15 5.33
N GLU A 146 10.34 -27.40 4.99
CA GLU A 146 11.35 -28.46 4.85
C GLU A 146 12.36 -28.14 3.73
N LYS A 147 11.89 -27.66 2.57
CA LYS A 147 12.76 -27.31 1.43
C LYS A 147 13.64 -26.09 1.70
N ILE A 148 13.09 -25.04 2.34
CA ILE A 148 13.85 -23.82 2.68
C ILE A 148 14.84 -24.09 3.82
N GLY A 149 14.48 -24.97 4.75
CA GLY A 149 15.21 -25.29 5.96
C GLY A 149 14.93 -24.32 7.11
N VAL A 150 15.23 -24.75 8.34
CA VAL A 150 15.10 -23.91 9.55
C VAL A 150 16.47 -23.37 10.01
N PRO A 151 16.54 -22.13 10.51
CA PRO A 151 15.44 -21.20 10.71
C PRO A 151 14.95 -20.55 9.41
N CYS A 152 13.64 -20.34 9.28
CA CYS A 152 13.03 -19.57 8.20
C CYS A 152 11.94 -18.61 8.71
N ILE A 153 11.41 -17.78 7.80
CA ILE A 153 10.41 -16.76 8.12
C ILE A 153 9.19 -16.98 7.23
N VAL A 154 8.01 -17.06 7.84
CA VAL A 154 6.73 -16.99 7.12
C VAL A 154 6.18 -15.58 7.23
N LYS A 155 5.59 -15.08 6.14
CA LYS A 155 4.90 -13.79 6.07
C LYS A 155 3.66 -13.94 5.20
N PRO A 156 2.52 -13.32 5.56
CA PRO A 156 1.39 -13.18 4.65
C PRO A 156 1.81 -12.40 3.41
N ILE A 157 1.18 -12.67 2.27
CA ILE A 157 1.50 -11.98 1.01
C ILE A 157 1.16 -10.49 1.13
N MET A 158 0.05 -10.17 1.80
CA MET A 158 -0.42 -8.80 2.03
C MET A 158 -0.35 -8.45 3.53
N SER A 159 0.81 -7.98 3.99
CA SER A 159 0.99 -7.50 5.37
C SER A 159 2.06 -6.41 5.48
N SER A 160 1.99 -5.60 6.53
CA SER A 160 3.07 -4.67 6.90
C SER A 160 3.26 -4.55 8.41
N SER A 161 4.35 -3.89 8.82
CA SER A 161 4.81 -3.78 10.21
C SER A 161 4.97 -5.13 10.94
N GLY A 162 5.27 -6.20 10.19
CA GLY A 162 5.46 -7.55 10.75
C GLY A 162 4.18 -8.28 11.17
N HIS A 163 2.99 -7.75 10.89
CA HIS A 163 1.75 -8.46 11.22
C HIS A 163 1.66 -9.80 10.46
N GLY A 164 1.33 -10.86 11.19
CA GLY A 164 1.27 -12.24 10.69
C GLY A 164 2.64 -12.87 10.39
N GLN A 165 3.75 -12.17 10.63
CA GLN A 165 5.09 -12.71 10.40
C GLN A 165 5.58 -13.53 11.60
N SER A 166 6.12 -14.72 11.34
CA SER A 166 6.72 -15.59 12.36
C SER A 166 8.09 -16.10 11.92
N VAL A 167 8.99 -16.29 12.90
CA VAL A 167 10.24 -17.02 12.71
C VAL A 167 10.01 -18.46 13.14
N ILE A 168 10.30 -19.40 12.25
CA ILE A 168 10.19 -20.84 12.48
C ILE A 168 11.59 -21.35 12.79
N LYS A 169 11.81 -21.86 14.01
CA LYS A 169 13.09 -22.38 14.48
C LYS A 169 13.07 -23.90 14.63
N SER A 170 11.90 -24.49 14.82
CA SER A 170 11.69 -25.93 14.88
C SER A 170 10.36 -26.34 14.22
N ALA A 171 10.14 -27.65 14.09
CA ALA A 171 8.88 -28.19 13.58
C ALA A 171 7.66 -27.79 14.44
N ASP A 172 7.86 -27.58 15.75
CA ASP A 172 6.79 -27.20 16.69
C ASP A 172 6.24 -25.79 16.45
N ASP A 173 7.01 -24.94 15.75
CA ASP A 173 6.58 -23.58 15.41
C ASP A 173 5.64 -23.55 14.20
N VAL A 174 5.63 -24.60 13.36
CA VAL A 174 5.04 -24.58 12.02
C VAL A 174 3.54 -24.30 12.05
N GLN A 175 2.76 -25.04 12.84
CA GLN A 175 1.30 -24.84 12.91
C GLN A 175 0.95 -23.43 13.41
N LYS A 176 1.59 -22.98 14.50
CA LYS A 176 1.35 -21.66 15.09
C LYS A 176 1.71 -20.55 14.11
N ALA A 177 2.80 -20.71 13.37
CA ALA A 177 3.27 -19.77 12.38
C ALA A 177 2.30 -19.66 11.19
N TRP A 178 1.75 -20.79 10.73
CA TRP A 178 0.70 -20.83 9.72
C TRP A 178 -0.56 -20.09 10.19
N ASP A 179 -1.07 -20.46 11.36
CA ASP A 179 -2.31 -19.89 11.90
C ASP A 179 -2.20 -18.36 12.07
N TYR A 180 -1.05 -17.89 12.56
CA TYR A 180 -0.79 -16.46 12.70
C TYR A 180 -0.68 -15.72 11.35
N ALA A 181 -0.07 -16.36 10.34
CA ALA A 181 0.00 -15.79 9.00
C ALA A 181 -1.40 -15.63 8.39
N GLN A 182 -2.27 -16.64 8.53
CA GLN A 182 -3.63 -16.60 8.02
C GLN A 182 -4.49 -15.51 8.67
N GLN A 183 -4.31 -15.27 9.98
CA GLN A 183 -5.03 -14.22 10.71
C GLN A 183 -4.48 -12.80 10.46
N GLY A 184 -3.20 -12.68 10.11
CA GLY A 184 -2.50 -11.40 9.99
C GLY A 184 -2.59 -10.73 8.61
N GLY A 185 -3.27 -11.33 7.64
CA GLY A 185 -3.48 -10.77 6.31
C GLY A 185 -4.40 -9.54 6.35
N ARG A 186 -3.97 -8.42 5.76
CA ARG A 186 -4.78 -7.17 5.74
C ARG A 186 -6.05 -7.25 4.87
N ALA A 187 -6.18 -8.31 4.06
CA ALA A 187 -7.31 -8.54 3.15
C ALA A 187 -8.23 -9.71 3.59
N GLY A 188 -8.08 -10.25 4.81
CA GLY A 188 -9.00 -11.25 5.37
C GLY A 188 -8.63 -12.72 5.14
N ALA A 189 -7.68 -13.02 4.25
CA ALA A 189 -6.96 -14.29 4.19
C ALA A 189 -5.48 -13.97 3.84
N GLY A 190 -4.55 -14.49 4.64
CA GLY A 190 -3.12 -14.18 4.56
C GLY A 190 -2.35 -14.98 3.52
#